data_AF-A0A358V080-F1
#
_entry.id   AF-A0A358V080-F1
#
_cell.length_a   1.000
_cell.length_b   1.000
_cell.length_c   1.000
_cell.angle_alpha   90.00
_cell.angle_beta   90.00
_cell.angle_gamma   90.00
#
_symmetry.space_group_name_H-M   'P 1'
#
loop_
_entity.id
_entity.type
_entity.pdbx_description
1 polymer ?
#
loop_
_entity_poly.entity_id
_entity_poly.type
_entity_poly.pdbx_seq_one_letter_code
_entity_poly.pdbx_strand_id
1 'polypeptide(L)'
;MFSREALEIFMNTVFFNNTVRAYLLTIGIVLLFVVGGKLYTKILSGRLRKLALKTDSQLDDLLIDLLDRAATPVLLALGLNMLPILLILPKIISKTANFIFIVIVVYYAISSIVKIIDSFLLKSHYSGKILD
;
A
#
# COMPACT_ATOMS: atom_id res chain seq x y z
N MET A 1 -24.60 -15.38 -31.19
CA MET A 1 -24.33 -16.68 -30.54
C MET A 1 -22.86 -17.06 -30.72
N PHE A 2 -22.36 -17.14 -31.95
CA PHE A 2 -20.95 -17.43 -32.30
C PHE A 2 -19.89 -16.59 -31.55
N SER A 3 -20.14 -15.30 -31.28
CA SER A 3 -19.16 -14.42 -30.62
C SER A 3 -18.93 -14.74 -29.13
N ARG A 4 -19.91 -15.30 -28.43
CA ARG A 4 -19.77 -15.65 -27.00
C ARG A 4 -18.92 -16.91 -26.80
N GLU A 5 -19.09 -17.89 -27.69
CA GLU A 5 -18.31 -19.12 -27.67
C GLU A 5 -16.83 -18.86 -27.99
N ALA A 6 -16.56 -18.03 -29.01
CA ALA A 6 -15.20 -17.60 -29.31
C ALA A 6 -14.54 -16.86 -28.13
N LEU A 7 -15.30 -16.02 -27.41
CA LEU A 7 -14.82 -15.32 -26.22
C LEU A 7 -14.50 -16.29 -25.07
N GLU A 8 -15.36 -17.28 -24.82
CA GLU A 8 -15.12 -18.28 -23.77
C GLU A 8 -13.86 -19.11 -24.08
N ILE A 9 -13.67 -19.53 -25.33
CA ILE A 9 -12.46 -20.25 -25.76
C ILE A 9 -11.22 -19.39 -25.51
N PHE A 10 -11.26 -18.11 -25.91
CA PHE A 10 -10.16 -17.18 -25.69
C PHE A 10 -9.86 -16.96 -24.20
N MET A 11 -10.88 -16.74 -23.37
CA MET A 11 -10.71 -16.49 -21.93
C MET A 11 -10.13 -17.68 -21.17
N ASN A 12 -10.41 -18.90 -21.63
CA ASN A 12 -9.91 -20.14 -21.03
C ASN A 12 -8.60 -20.65 -21.66
N THR A 13 -8.05 -19.95 -22.66
CA THR A 13 -6.75 -20.30 -23.25
C THR A 13 -5.64 -20.17 -22.20
N VAL A 14 -4.78 -21.18 -22.11
CA VAL A 14 -3.73 -21.30 -21.08
C VAL A 14 -2.38 -20.87 -21.63
N PHE A 15 -1.72 -19.94 -20.94
CA PHE A 15 -0.33 -19.54 -21.15
C PHE A 15 0.43 -19.63 -19.84
N PHE A 16 1.61 -20.24 -19.83
CA PHE A 16 2.43 -20.43 -18.62
C PHE A 16 1.63 -20.92 -17.40
N ASN A 17 0.79 -21.95 -17.60
CA ASN A 17 -0.10 -22.54 -16.60
C ASN A 17 -1.21 -21.63 -16.06
N ASN A 18 -1.50 -20.50 -16.72
CA ASN A 18 -2.54 -19.56 -16.29
C ASN A 18 -3.47 -19.22 -17.46
N THR A 19 -4.75 -19.04 -17.18
CA THR A 19 -5.72 -18.65 -18.23
C THR A 19 -5.60 -17.15 -18.55
N VAL A 20 -6.01 -16.74 -19.76
CA VAL A 20 -6.14 -15.32 -20.11
C VAL A 20 -7.01 -14.56 -19.10
N ARG A 21 -8.10 -15.20 -18.63
CA ARG A 21 -8.95 -14.65 -17.57
C ARG A 21 -8.18 -14.37 -16.28
N ALA A 22 -7.30 -15.27 -15.85
CA ALA A 22 -6.49 -15.09 -14.64
C ALA A 22 -5.54 -13.89 -14.78
N TYR A 23 -4.90 -13.70 -15.94
CA TYR A 23 -4.07 -12.53 -16.20
C TYR A 23 -4.86 -11.22 -16.17
N LEU A 24 -6.04 -11.18 -16.80
CA LEU A 24 -6.90 -9.99 -16.80
C LEU A 24 -7.37 -9.62 -15.39
N LEU A 25 -7.80 -10.60 -14.59
CA LEU A 25 -8.17 -10.39 -13.19
C LEU A 25 -6.99 -9.86 -12.38
N THR A 26 -5.80 -10.42 -12.60
CA THR A 26 -4.58 -9.99 -11.92
C THR A 26 -4.23 -8.54 -12.23
N ILE A 27 -4.26 -8.15 -13.51
CA ILE A 27 -4.04 -6.76 -13.94
C ILE A 27 -5.10 -5.84 -13.30
N GLY A 28 -6.37 -6.26 -13.31
CA GLY A 28 -7.45 -5.50 -12.69
C GLY A 28 -7.24 -5.26 -11.20
N ILE A 29 -6.81 -6.28 -10.45
CA ILE A 29 -6.53 -6.18 -9.01
C ILE A 29 -5.30 -5.30 -8.75
N VAL A 30 -4.21 -5.47 -9.49
CA VAL A 30 -3.01 -4.62 -9.34
C VAL A 30 -3.37 -3.17 -9.61
N LEU A 31 -4.13 -2.89 -10.68
CA LEU A 31 -4.63 -1.54 -10.98
C LEU A 31 -5.52 -1.02 -9.85
N LEU A 32 -6.38 -1.85 -9.27
CA LEU A 32 -7.21 -1.46 -8.13
C LEU A 32 -6.35 -1.05 -6.92
N PHE A 33 -5.28 -1.77 -6.60
CA PHE A 33 -4.36 -1.39 -5.52
C PHE A 33 -3.57 -0.12 -5.84
N VAL A 34 -3.11 0.05 -7.09
CA VAL A 34 -2.38 1.25 -7.53
C VAL A 34 -3.29 2.48 -7.46
N VAL A 35 -4.49 2.39 -8.04
CA VAL A 35 -5.47 3.48 -8.05
C VAL A 35 -5.99 3.72 -6.64
N GLY A 36 -6.30 2.66 -5.90
CA GLY A 36 -6.74 2.72 -4.51
C GLY A 36 -5.72 3.39 -3.60
N GLY A 37 -4.42 3.07 -3.73
CA GLY A 37 -3.36 3.73 -2.97
C GLY A 37 -3.22 5.21 -3.30
N LYS A 38 -3.27 5.58 -4.58
CA LYS A 38 -3.23 6.99 -5.02
C LYS A 38 -4.47 7.77 -4.60
N LEU A 39 -5.63 7.14 -4.60
CA LEU A 39 -6.88 7.76 -4.21
C LEU A 39 -6.97 7.89 -2.70
N TYR A 40 -6.49 6.89 -1.96
CA TYR A 40 -6.41 6.90 -0.51
C TYR A 40 -5.60 8.10 -0.02
N THR A 41 -4.37 8.29 -0.52
CA THR A 41 -3.55 9.45 -0.11
C THR A 41 -4.22 10.79 -0.42
N LYS A 42 -4.89 10.92 -1.58
CA LYS A 42 -5.62 12.16 -1.92
C LYS A 42 -6.85 12.41 -1.04
N ILE A 43 -7.64 11.37 -0.73
CA ILE A 43 -8.86 11.51 0.07
C ILE A 43 -8.50 11.70 1.54
N LEU A 44 -7.55 10.90 2.04
CA LEU A 44 -7.17 10.88 3.44
C LEU A 44 -6.50 12.19 3.85
N SER A 45 -5.51 12.67 3.07
CA SER A 45 -4.89 13.98 3.30
C SER A 45 -5.91 15.12 3.30
N GLY A 46 -6.91 15.07 2.42
CA GLY A 46 -7.94 16.11 2.32
C GLY A 46 -9.00 16.08 3.42
N ARG A 47 -9.38 14.88 3.92
CA ARG A 47 -10.43 14.73 4.94
C ARG A 47 -9.87 14.70 6.35
N LEU A 48 -8.79 13.96 6.60
CA LEU A 48 -8.20 13.89 7.92
C LEU A 48 -7.55 15.21 8.31
N ARG A 49 -6.89 15.96 7.41
CA ARG A 49 -6.40 17.31 7.75
C ARG A 49 -7.53 18.25 8.14
N LYS A 50 -8.70 18.18 7.50
CA LYS A 50 -9.85 19.01 7.87
C LYS A 50 -10.43 18.65 9.24
N LEU A 51 -10.25 17.42 9.70
CA LEU A 51 -10.65 16.97 11.03
C LEU A 51 -9.57 17.29 12.07
N ALA A 52 -8.30 17.12 11.74
CA ALA A 52 -7.16 17.48 12.58
C ALA A 52 -7.07 18.99 12.82
N LEU A 53 -7.45 19.84 11.86
CA LEU A 53 -7.57 21.29 12.08
C LEU A 53 -8.61 21.68 13.15
N LYS A 54 -9.46 20.74 13.61
CA LYS A 54 -10.42 20.97 14.70
C LYS A 54 -9.89 20.48 16.05
N THR A 55 -8.72 19.87 16.10
CA THR A 55 -8.06 19.37 17.32
C THR A 55 -6.66 19.97 17.44
N ASP A 56 -6.27 20.47 18.61
CA ASP A 56 -4.89 20.94 18.88
C ASP A 56 -3.85 19.78 18.98
N SER A 57 -4.16 18.63 18.38
CA SER A 57 -3.42 17.38 18.56
C SER A 57 -2.33 17.21 17.49
N GLN A 58 -1.08 17.49 17.87
CA GLN A 58 0.11 17.18 17.07
C GLN A 58 0.25 15.68 16.75
N LEU A 59 -0.38 14.80 17.54
CA LEU A 59 -0.41 13.37 17.28
C LEU A 59 -1.23 13.02 16.03
N ASP A 60 -2.33 13.75 15.79
CA ASP A 60 -3.20 13.50 14.63
C ASP A 60 -2.45 13.84 13.33
N ASP A 61 -1.75 14.96 13.31
CA ASP A 61 -0.93 15.38 12.17
C ASP A 61 0.21 14.40 11.86
N LEU A 62 0.86 13.87 12.90
CA LEU A 62 1.92 12.88 12.75
C LEU A 62 1.37 11.56 12.19
N LEU A 63 0.23 11.09 12.69
CA LEU A 63 -0.40 9.87 12.17
C LEU A 63 -0.80 10.01 10.71
N ILE A 64 -1.33 11.17 10.30
CA ILE A 64 -1.69 11.44 8.91
C ILE A 64 -0.44 11.43 8.01
N ASP A 65 0.66 12.06 8.43
CA ASP A 65 1.91 12.08 7.67
C ASP A 65 2.54 10.68 7.52
N LEU A 66 2.48 9.87 8.57
CA LEU A 66 2.94 8.48 8.52
C LEU A 66 2.11 7.65 7.55
N LEU A 67 0.78 7.76 7.64
CA LEU A 67 -0.14 7.06 6.75
C LEU A 67 0.05 7.48 5.29
N ASP A 68 0.18 8.78 4.99
CA ASP A 68 0.35 9.24 3.61
C ASP A 68 1.63 8.68 2.97
N ARG A 69 2.73 8.63 3.72
CA ARG A 69 4.02 8.13 3.20
C ARG A 69 4.06 6.61 3.08
N ALA A 70 3.46 5.88 4.02
CA ALA A 70 3.48 4.42 4.02
C ALA A 70 2.38 3.79 3.14
N ALA A 71 1.23 4.45 3.00
CA ALA A 71 0.05 3.83 2.38
C ALA A 71 0.29 3.39 0.93
N THR A 72 0.84 4.27 0.09
CA THR A 72 1.07 3.92 -1.33
C THR A 72 2.02 2.73 -1.49
N PRO A 73 3.26 2.74 -0.96
CA PRO A 73 4.20 1.63 -1.13
C PRO A 73 3.71 0.34 -0.45
N VAL A 74 3.06 0.42 0.71
CA VAL A 74 2.52 -0.76 1.40
C VAL A 74 1.33 -1.36 0.62
N LEU A 75 0.40 -0.54 0.12
CA LEU A 75 -0.73 -1.02 -0.69
C LEU A 75 -0.27 -1.64 -2.02
N LEU A 76 0.74 -1.06 -2.66
CA LEU A 76 1.36 -1.65 -3.85
C LEU A 76 2.01 -3.00 -3.53
N ALA A 77 2.76 -3.07 -2.44
CA ALA A 77 3.40 -4.30 -2.01
C ALA A 77 2.38 -5.39 -1.63
N LEU A 78 1.25 -5.02 -1.02
CA LEU A 78 0.12 -5.92 -0.76
C LEU A 78 -0.47 -6.45 -2.08
N GLY A 79 -0.72 -5.58 -3.05
CA GLY A 79 -1.22 -6.00 -4.36
C GLY A 79 -0.29 -6.99 -5.07
N LEU A 80 1.03 -6.80 -4.95
CA LEU A 80 2.03 -7.73 -5.48
C LEU A 80 2.07 -9.07 -4.70
N ASN A 81 1.85 -9.03 -3.38
CA ASN A 81 1.81 -10.24 -2.56
C ASN A 81 0.58 -11.11 -2.87
N MET A 82 -0.50 -10.54 -3.41
CA MET A 82 -1.68 -11.29 -3.82
C MET A 82 -1.52 -12.04 -5.16
N LEU A 83 -0.49 -11.74 -5.95
CA LEU A 83 -0.27 -12.38 -7.26
C LEU A 83 -0.23 -13.91 -7.22
N PRO A 84 0.41 -14.59 -6.24
CA PRO A 84 0.44 -16.05 -6.17
C PRO A 84 -0.92 -16.69 -5.88
N ILE A 85 -1.90 -15.92 -5.38
CA ILE A 85 -3.28 -16.39 -5.17
C ILE A 85 -4.03 -16.44 -6.52
N LEU A 86 -3.67 -15.54 -7.43
CA LEU A 86 -4.35 -15.33 -8.71
C LEU A 86 -3.67 -16.04 -9.88
N LEU A 87 -2.35 -16.24 -9.79
CA LEU A 87 -1.52 -16.84 -10.81
C LEU A 87 -0.66 -17.96 -10.21
N ILE A 88 -0.56 -19.06 -10.96
CA ILE A 88 0.44 -20.09 -10.75
C ILE A 88 1.79 -19.49 -11.14
N LEU A 89 2.52 -19.00 -10.15
CA LEU A 89 3.85 -18.40 -10.32
C LEU A 89 4.95 -19.40 -9.95
N PRO A 90 6.10 -19.35 -10.64
CA PRO A 90 7.31 -20.01 -10.20
C PRO A 90 7.64 -19.63 -8.75
N LYS A 91 8.04 -20.60 -7.93
CA LYS A 91 8.36 -20.40 -6.49
C LYS A 91 9.38 -19.29 -6.24
N ILE A 92 10.29 -19.04 -7.19
CA ILE A 92 11.26 -17.95 -7.10
C ILE A 92 10.58 -16.58 -7.12
N ILE A 93 9.59 -16.37 -8.01
CA ILE A 93 8.89 -15.10 -8.15
C ILE A 93 8.07 -14.80 -6.89
N SER A 94 7.33 -15.79 -6.38
CA SER A 94 6.53 -15.61 -5.17
C SER A 94 7.40 -15.35 -3.93
N LYS A 95 8.52 -16.08 -3.78
CA LYS A 95 9.48 -15.82 -2.69
C LYS A 95 10.09 -14.43 -2.78
N THR A 96 10.52 -14.00 -3.95
CA THR A 96 11.11 -12.67 -4.16
C THR A 96 10.08 -11.56 -3.89
N ALA A 97 8.86 -11.70 -4.39
CA ALA A 97 7.78 -10.75 -4.12
C ALA A 97 7.47 -10.64 -2.61
N ASN A 98 7.40 -11.78 -1.91
CA ASN A 98 7.19 -11.78 -0.46
C ASN A 98 8.36 -11.16 0.31
N PHE A 99 9.60 -11.42 -0.10
CA PHE A 99 10.78 -10.80 0.50
C PHE A 99 10.75 -9.27 0.32
N ILE A 100 10.47 -8.77 -0.89
CA ILE A 100 10.31 -7.33 -1.16
C ILE A 100 9.18 -6.74 -0.31
N PHE A 101 8.04 -7.43 -0.21
CA PHE A 101 6.93 -7.02 0.65
C PHE A 101 7.36 -6.84 2.11
N ILE A 102 8.02 -7.84 2.68
CA ILE A 102 8.52 -7.79 4.07
C ILE A 102 9.49 -6.61 4.24
N VAL A 103 10.45 -6.44 3.33
CA VAL A 103 11.42 -5.33 3.40
C VAL A 103 10.72 -3.97 3.39
N ILE A 104 9.74 -3.77 2.51
CA ILE A 104 8.97 -2.52 2.43
C ILE A 104 8.21 -2.30 3.74
N VAL A 105 7.46 -3.30 4.22
CA VAL A 105 6.66 -3.17 5.45
C VAL A 105 7.54 -2.87 6.65
N VAL A 106 8.65 -3.59 6.81
CA VAL A 106 9.60 -3.39 7.92
C VAL A 106 10.22 -2.00 7.85
N TYR A 107 10.67 -1.56 6.67
CA TYR A 107 11.24 -0.23 6.48
C TYR A 107 10.26 0.87 6.91
N TYR A 108 9.01 0.81 6.43
CA TYR A 108 8.00 1.82 6.77
C TYR A 108 7.56 1.73 8.24
N ALA A 109 7.51 0.53 8.83
CA ALA A 109 7.24 0.36 10.26
C ALA A 109 8.33 1.02 11.11
N ILE A 110 9.61 0.76 10.83
CA ILE A 110 10.74 1.37 11.54
C ILE A 110 10.76 2.88 11.33
N SER A 111 10.62 3.35 10.09
CA SER A 111 10.57 4.80 9.78
C SER A 111 9.44 5.50 10.51
N SER A 112 8.30 4.82 10.68
CA SER A 112 7.17 5.35 11.44
C SER A 112 7.48 5.48 12.93
N ILE A 113 8.09 4.45 13.52
CA ILE A 113 8.49 4.45 14.94
C ILE A 113 9.52 5.56 15.22
N VAL A 114 10.56 5.68 14.38
CA VAL A 114 11.61 6.70 14.54
C VAL A 114 11.02 8.11 14.57
N LYS A 115 10.10 8.42 13.65
CA LYS A 115 9.45 9.75 13.62
C LYS A 115 8.59 10.03 14.84
N ILE A 116 7.89 9.01 15.35
CA ILE A 116 7.13 9.13 16.59
C ILE A 116 8.09 9.51 17.71
N ILE A 117 9.19 8.77 17.88
CA ILE A 117 10.20 9.04 18.91
C ILE A 117 10.78 10.45 18.75
N ASP A 118 11.20 10.84 17.55
CA ASP A 118 11.78 12.16 17.28
C ASP A 118 10.80 13.28 17.64
N SER A 119 9.50 13.12 17.31
CA SER A 119 8.49 14.12 17.64
C SER A 119 8.32 14.33 19.16
N PHE A 120 8.44 13.27 19.96
CA PHE A 120 8.35 13.34 21.42
C PHE A 120 9.64 13.87 22.06
N LEU A 121 10.81 13.48 21.54
CA LEU A 121 12.11 13.91 22.06
C LEU A 121 12.40 15.38 21.76
N LEU A 122 12.08 15.86 20.55
CA LEU A 122 12.27 17.27 20.21
C LEU A 122 11.40 18.19 21.09
N LYS A 123 10.22 17.72 21.52
CA LYS A 123 9.36 18.46 22.46
C LYS A 123 10.00 18.62 23.85
N SER A 124 10.74 17.61 24.34
CA SER A 124 11.39 17.71 25.66
C SER A 124 12.59 18.67 25.65
N HIS A 125 13.29 18.79 24.52
CA HIS A 125 14.47 19.66 24.41
C HIS A 125 14.12 21.16 24.34
N TYR A 126 12.95 21.53 23.81
CA TYR A 126 12.49 22.93 23.80
C TYR A 126 11.80 23.35 25.11
N SER A 127 11.18 22.42 25.84
CA SER A 127 10.54 22.75 27.13
C SER A 127 11.54 23.07 28.25
N GLY A 128 12.79 22.61 28.14
CA GLY A 128 13.85 22.91 29.13
C GLY A 128 14.48 24.29 28.99
N LYS A 129 14.39 24.95 27.82
CA LYS A 129 15.01 26.26 27.57
C LYS A 129 14.13 27.48 27.89
N ILE A 130 12.86 27.27 28.26
CA ILE A 130 11.91 28.36 28.59
C ILE A 130 11.87 28.61 30.11
N LEU A 131 12.50 27.75 30.91
CA LEU A 131 12.51 27.83 32.38
C LEU A 131 13.85 28.29 32.96
N ASP A 132 14.83 28.64 32.12
CA ASP A 132 16.12 29.22 32.52
C ASP A 132 16.25 30.68 32.04
#